data_AF-A0A1D6I966-F1
#
_entry.id   AF-A0A1D6I966-F1
#
_cell.length_a   1.000
_cell.length_b   1.000
_cell.length_c   1.000
_cell.angle_alpha   90.00
_cell.angle_beta   90.00
_cell.angle_gamma   90.00
#
_symmetry.space_group_name_H-M   'P 1'
#
loop_
_entity.id
_entity.type
_entity.pdbx_description
1 polymer ?
#
loop_
_entity_poly.entity_id
_entity_poly.type
_entity_poly.pdbx_seq_one_letter_code
_entity_poly.pdbx_strand_id
1 'polypeptide(L)'
;MLAASQSFIDINYGEAADNLPLPSSTARLVKSTIITKVRLYGTDPTIISAFFEMGVAGHLPASSPTVSIVSVGHEVLFANASLASWLIPAMQNLHDALPPNSSVKVSTVNAMDALASSDPPSSGAFKPELAATLDPLLAFQRPTRRSSSTRTPTSRTSATRGQIRWPSACSSPTTVAPDAWSGLTYTNMFDAQVDAVCAALDAKGYKDVDIVVAETGWPHKGNPDEADATVENARAFVSGLVSHLRSLSSMPRAPDKSVVTYIFAMYDEDLKPGK
;
A
#
# COMPACT_ATOMS: atom_id res chain seq x y z
N MET A 1 20.15 1.35 -25.18
CA MET A 1 18.75 1.59 -24.81
C MET A 1 18.67 1.36 -23.31
N LEU A 2 18.69 2.41 -22.50
CA LEU A 2 18.62 2.27 -21.04
C LEU A 2 17.18 1.86 -20.71
N ALA A 3 17.01 0.65 -20.17
CA ALA A 3 15.74 0.24 -19.60
C ALA A 3 15.34 1.27 -18.54
N ALA A 4 14.15 1.85 -18.66
CA ALA A 4 13.60 2.68 -17.60
C ALA A 4 13.57 1.83 -16.33
N SER A 5 14.35 2.23 -15.31
CA SER A 5 14.36 1.58 -14.00
C SER A 5 12.93 1.59 -13.48
N GLN A 6 12.27 0.43 -13.42
CA GLN A 6 10.97 0.31 -12.82
C GLN A 6 11.08 0.74 -11.35
N SER A 7 10.28 1.73 -10.93
CA SER A 7 10.25 2.10 -9.52
C SER A 7 9.75 0.90 -8.72
N PHE A 8 10.54 0.55 -7.71
CA PHE A 8 10.23 -0.53 -6.79
C PHE A 8 9.70 0.01 -5.45
N ILE A 9 9.72 1.33 -5.24
CA ILE A 9 9.28 1.93 -3.98
C ILE A 9 8.74 3.36 -4.19
N ASP A 10 7.63 3.64 -3.54
CA ASP A 10 6.91 4.92 -3.59
C ASP A 10 6.66 5.43 -2.14
N ILE A 11 6.03 6.60 -1.94
CA ILE A 11 5.95 7.22 -0.60
C ILE A 11 4.56 7.79 -0.27
N ASN A 12 4.19 7.78 1.01
CA ASN A 12 3.03 8.48 1.54
C ASN A 12 3.41 9.91 1.96
N TYR A 13 2.65 10.89 1.51
CA TYR A 13 2.75 12.28 1.98
C TYR A 13 1.59 12.56 2.94
N GLY A 14 1.90 12.47 4.23
CA GLY A 14 0.99 12.81 5.32
C GLY A 14 1.01 14.31 5.62
N GLU A 15 -0.11 14.81 6.14
CA GLU A 15 -0.37 16.24 6.35
C GLU A 15 -0.72 16.55 7.81
N ALA A 16 -0.67 15.57 8.71
CA ALA A 16 -0.96 15.78 10.13
C ALA A 16 0.26 16.37 10.86
N ALA A 17 0.75 17.51 10.37
CA ALA A 17 1.80 18.32 10.99
C ALA A 17 1.62 19.81 10.69
N ASP A 18 2.09 20.67 11.60
CA ASP A 18 2.00 22.13 11.44
C ASP A 18 3.30 22.80 10.93
N ASN A 19 4.36 22.00 10.72
CA ASN A 19 5.70 22.46 10.36
C ASN A 19 6.22 21.91 9.02
N LEU A 20 5.32 21.40 8.17
CA LEU A 20 5.70 20.78 6.91
C LEU A 20 6.24 21.82 5.89
N PRO A 21 7.21 21.42 5.04
CA PRO A 21 7.63 22.26 3.92
C PRO A 21 6.49 22.59 2.97
N LEU A 22 6.63 23.67 2.21
CA LEU A 22 5.70 23.99 1.13
C LEU A 22 5.55 22.81 0.15
N PRO A 23 4.33 22.52 -0.36
CA PRO A 23 4.11 21.40 -1.27
C PRO A 23 5.02 21.40 -2.51
N SER A 24 5.40 22.59 -3.00
CA SER A 24 6.35 22.70 -4.11
C SER A 24 7.78 22.30 -3.71
N SER A 25 8.22 22.58 -2.49
CA SER A 25 9.52 22.10 -2.00
C SER A 25 9.52 20.57 -1.87
N THR A 26 8.41 20.01 -1.38
CA THR A 26 8.19 18.56 -1.28
C THR A 26 8.19 17.88 -2.65
N ALA A 27 7.46 18.42 -3.63
CA ALA A 27 7.45 17.87 -4.99
C ALA A 27 8.84 17.91 -5.65
N ARG A 28 9.63 18.96 -5.40
CA ARG A 28 11.05 19.04 -5.81
C ARG A 28 11.91 17.96 -5.15
N LEU A 29 11.71 17.74 -3.85
CA LEU A 29 12.41 16.69 -3.12
C LEU A 29 12.09 15.31 -3.69
N VAL A 30 10.82 14.97 -3.91
CA VAL A 30 10.43 13.69 -4.51
C VAL A 30 11.11 13.47 -5.86
N LYS A 31 11.12 14.49 -6.74
CA LYS A 31 11.80 14.42 -8.04
C LYS A 31 13.31 14.21 -7.98
N SER A 32 13.95 14.58 -6.86
CA SER A 32 15.38 14.36 -6.65
C SER A 32 15.72 12.93 -6.18
N THR A 33 14.71 12.09 -5.97
CA THR A 33 14.85 10.71 -5.48
C THR A 33 14.44 9.68 -6.54
N ILE A 34 14.49 8.40 -6.17
CA ILE A 34 14.00 7.27 -6.99
C ILE A 34 12.46 7.13 -6.98
N ILE A 35 11.75 7.91 -6.17
CA ILE A 35 10.30 7.81 -5.98
C ILE A 35 9.58 8.27 -7.24
N THR A 36 8.59 7.48 -7.69
CA THR A 36 7.81 7.80 -8.90
C THR A 36 6.34 8.09 -8.63
N LYS A 37 5.81 7.60 -7.51
CA LYS A 37 4.45 7.85 -7.08
C LYS A 37 4.44 8.37 -5.65
N VAL A 38 3.48 9.24 -5.40
CA VAL A 38 3.17 9.75 -4.06
C VAL A 38 1.71 9.41 -3.78
N ARG A 39 1.44 8.88 -2.59
CA ARG A 39 0.09 8.71 -2.09
C ARG A 39 -0.27 9.91 -1.22
N LEU A 40 -1.39 10.55 -1.55
CA LEU A 40 -1.98 11.65 -0.80
C LEU A 40 -3.19 11.12 -0.01
N TYR A 41 -3.46 11.70 1.15
CA TYR A 41 -4.62 11.34 1.99
C TYR A 41 -5.84 12.22 1.73
N GLY A 42 -5.64 13.42 1.16
CA GLY A 42 -6.68 14.39 0.85
C GLY A 42 -6.68 14.85 -0.60
N THR A 43 -7.54 15.84 -0.87
CA THR A 43 -7.71 16.45 -2.19
C THR A 43 -7.35 17.94 -2.18
N ASP A 44 -6.36 18.34 -1.38
CA ASP A 44 -5.92 19.74 -1.32
C ASP A 44 -5.41 20.18 -2.72
N PRO A 45 -6.06 21.18 -3.36
CA PRO A 45 -5.72 21.60 -4.71
C PRO A 45 -4.30 22.19 -4.79
N THR A 46 -3.79 22.80 -3.72
CA THR A 46 -2.43 23.36 -3.67
C THR A 46 -1.39 22.25 -3.75
N ILE A 47 -1.63 21.14 -3.01
CA ILE A 47 -0.73 19.98 -3.03
C ILE A 47 -0.80 19.29 -4.38
N ILE A 48 -2.01 19.02 -4.88
CA ILE A 48 -2.20 18.39 -6.19
C ILE A 48 -1.51 19.22 -7.26
N SER A 49 -1.79 20.53 -7.34
CA SER A 49 -1.13 21.41 -8.31
C SER A 49 0.38 21.42 -8.17
N ALA A 50 0.94 21.41 -6.96
CA ALA A 50 2.39 21.35 -6.79
C ALA A 50 3.02 20.08 -7.40
N PHE A 51 2.37 18.92 -7.30
CA PHE A 51 2.84 17.69 -7.95
C PHE A 51 2.58 17.68 -9.47
N PHE A 52 1.54 18.37 -9.95
CA PHE A 52 1.21 18.47 -11.37
C PHE A 52 2.05 19.51 -12.15
N GLU A 53 2.17 20.72 -11.62
CA GLU A 53 2.81 21.88 -12.26
C GLU A 53 4.32 21.72 -12.40
N MET A 54 4.96 20.91 -11.56
CA MET A 54 6.38 20.60 -11.74
C MET A 54 6.70 19.87 -13.04
N GLY A 55 5.69 19.39 -13.79
CA GLY A 55 5.85 18.89 -15.16
C GLY A 55 6.00 19.98 -16.23
N VAL A 56 5.83 21.27 -15.93
CA VAL A 56 5.59 22.32 -16.96
C VAL A 56 6.79 23.25 -17.21
N ALA A 57 7.83 23.27 -16.37
CA ALA A 57 8.98 24.16 -16.58
C ALA A 57 10.27 23.39 -16.96
N GLY A 58 10.39 23.05 -18.26
CA GLY A 58 11.65 22.66 -18.87
C GLY A 58 11.82 21.17 -19.13
N HIS A 59 11.56 20.77 -20.38
CA HIS A 59 12.10 19.56 -21.04
C HIS A 59 12.11 18.27 -20.20
N LEU A 60 10.93 17.67 -19.96
CA LEU A 60 10.82 16.30 -19.45
C LEU A 60 10.18 15.38 -20.51
N PRO A 61 10.63 14.12 -20.63
CA PRO A 61 10.06 13.15 -21.57
C PRO A 61 8.64 12.73 -21.16
N ALA A 62 7.71 12.81 -22.11
CA ALA A 62 6.42 12.10 -22.33
C ALA A 62 5.47 11.65 -21.19
N SER A 63 5.77 11.74 -19.90
CA SER A 63 4.85 11.33 -18.83
C SER A 63 4.55 12.49 -17.88
N SER A 64 3.53 13.28 -18.23
CA SER A 64 2.89 14.18 -17.29
C SER A 64 2.44 13.40 -16.03
N PRO A 65 2.50 13.99 -14.83
CA PRO A 65 1.93 13.37 -13.65
C PRO A 65 0.46 13.02 -13.89
N THR A 66 0.09 11.77 -13.62
CA THR A 66 -1.27 11.27 -13.77
C THR A 66 -1.72 10.62 -12.48
N VAL A 67 -2.96 10.85 -12.08
CA VAL A 67 -3.59 10.04 -11.03
C VAL A 67 -3.68 8.60 -11.54
N SER A 68 -3.14 7.66 -10.77
CA SER A 68 -3.14 6.23 -11.13
C SER A 68 -4.18 5.44 -10.34
N ILE A 69 -4.37 5.78 -9.06
CA ILE A 69 -5.30 5.11 -8.15
C ILE A 69 -5.96 6.17 -7.27
N VAL A 70 -7.26 6.06 -7.06
CA VAL A 70 -8.01 6.78 -6.02
C VAL A 70 -8.50 5.75 -5.00
N SER A 71 -8.09 5.94 -3.74
CA SER A 71 -8.52 5.10 -2.63
C SER A 71 -9.71 5.76 -1.93
N VAL A 72 -10.86 5.09 -1.92
CA VAL A 72 -12.06 5.53 -1.21
C VAL A 72 -12.00 4.98 0.21
N GLY A 73 -11.88 5.87 1.19
CA GLY A 73 -11.75 5.50 2.59
C GLY A 73 -10.36 4.96 2.97
N HIS A 74 -10.07 5.02 4.27
CA HIS A 74 -8.83 4.55 4.87
C HIS A 74 -9.18 3.74 6.12
N GLU A 75 -8.95 2.43 6.07
CA GLU A 75 -9.18 1.47 7.16
C GLU A 75 -10.64 1.44 7.67
N VAL A 76 -11.60 1.72 6.79
CA VAL A 76 -13.02 1.90 7.13
C VAL A 76 -13.58 0.70 7.90
N LEU A 77 -13.21 -0.52 7.49
CA LEU A 77 -13.70 -1.76 8.10
C LEU A 77 -13.25 -1.92 9.57
N PHE A 78 -12.15 -1.27 9.96
CA PHE A 78 -11.63 -1.28 11.32
C PHE A 78 -12.07 -0.04 12.10
N ALA A 79 -11.98 1.13 11.48
CA ALA A 79 -12.25 2.41 12.14
C ALA A 79 -13.75 2.63 12.43
N ASN A 80 -14.64 2.24 11.51
CA ASN A 80 -16.08 2.42 11.68
C ASN A 80 -16.89 1.50 10.74
N ALA A 81 -17.37 0.38 11.27
CA ALA A 81 -18.17 -0.59 10.52
C ALA A 81 -19.46 0.01 9.94
N SER A 82 -20.02 1.07 10.52
CA SER A 82 -21.23 1.74 10.00
C SER A 82 -20.97 2.44 8.67
N LEU A 83 -19.74 2.92 8.44
CA LEU A 83 -19.32 3.53 7.17
C LEU A 83 -19.09 2.49 6.07
N ALA A 84 -18.96 1.22 6.42
CA ALA A 84 -18.71 0.15 5.47
C ALA A 84 -19.83 0.02 4.42
N SER A 85 -21.08 0.31 4.81
CA SER A 85 -22.25 0.34 3.91
C SER A 85 -22.18 1.41 2.82
N TRP A 86 -21.42 2.49 3.06
CA TRP A 86 -21.23 3.60 2.12
C TRP A 86 -20.04 3.38 1.19
N LEU A 87 -19.14 2.48 1.54
CA LEU A 87 -17.88 2.28 0.84
C LEU A 87 -18.10 1.86 -0.62
N ILE A 88 -18.90 0.82 -0.85
CA ILE A 88 -19.15 0.30 -2.20
C ILE A 88 -19.94 1.31 -3.06
N PRO A 89 -21.04 1.93 -2.58
CA PRO A 89 -21.70 3.01 -3.33
C PRO A 89 -20.76 4.17 -3.67
N ALA A 90 -19.90 4.60 -2.75
CA ALA A 90 -18.94 5.67 -3.00
C ALA A 90 -17.90 5.26 -4.06
N MET A 91 -17.39 4.04 -4.00
CA MET A 91 -16.49 3.49 -5.02
C MET A 91 -17.16 3.39 -6.39
N GLN A 92 -18.42 2.95 -6.44
CA GLN A 92 -19.20 2.87 -7.68
C GLN A 92 -19.45 4.25 -8.28
N ASN A 93 -19.89 5.21 -7.48
CA ASN A 93 -20.12 6.59 -7.93
C ASN A 93 -18.85 7.23 -8.48
N LEU A 94 -17.72 7.03 -7.79
CA LEU A 94 -16.44 7.54 -8.26
C LEU A 94 -16.02 6.87 -9.57
N HIS A 95 -16.20 5.56 -9.67
CA HIS A 95 -15.89 4.81 -10.89
C HIS A 95 -16.74 5.28 -12.08
N ASP A 96 -18.04 5.50 -11.89
CA ASP A 96 -18.95 5.95 -12.94
C ASP A 96 -18.72 7.43 -13.32
N ALA A 97 -18.14 8.24 -12.42
CA ALA A 97 -17.74 9.61 -12.71
C ALA A 97 -16.45 9.72 -13.53
N LEU A 98 -15.65 8.64 -13.62
CA LEU A 98 -14.43 8.64 -14.42
C LEU A 98 -14.75 8.61 -15.93
N PRO A 99 -13.93 9.26 -16.77
CA PRO A 99 -14.07 9.15 -18.22
C PRO A 99 -14.05 7.68 -18.67
N PRO A 100 -14.79 7.31 -19.74
CA PRO A 100 -14.87 5.92 -20.19
C PRO A 100 -13.51 5.27 -20.48
N ASN A 101 -12.46 6.01 -20.83
CA ASN A 101 -11.12 5.47 -21.09
C ASN A 101 -10.10 5.85 -20.01
N SER A 102 -10.57 6.16 -18.79
CA SER A 102 -9.70 6.49 -17.67
C SER A 102 -8.83 5.29 -17.30
N SER A 103 -7.54 5.55 -17.10
CA SER A 103 -6.60 4.60 -16.50
C SER A 103 -6.59 4.66 -14.97
N VAL A 104 -7.39 5.55 -14.37
CA VAL A 104 -7.51 5.72 -12.92
C VAL A 104 -8.25 4.53 -12.33
N LYS A 105 -7.64 3.87 -11.37
CA LYS A 105 -8.24 2.74 -10.64
C LYS A 105 -8.93 3.25 -9.38
N VAL A 106 -10.07 2.66 -9.04
CA VAL A 106 -10.76 2.90 -7.76
C VAL A 106 -10.53 1.71 -6.84
N SER A 107 -10.11 2.00 -5.61
CA SER A 107 -9.69 1.01 -4.61
C SER A 107 -10.06 1.48 -3.20
N THR A 108 -9.75 0.70 -2.17
CA THR A 108 -9.83 1.10 -0.76
C THR A 108 -8.63 0.54 0.02
N VAL A 109 -8.29 1.18 1.14
CA VAL A 109 -7.24 0.74 2.05
C VAL A 109 -7.87 0.07 3.27
N ASN A 110 -7.42 -1.15 3.57
CA ASN A 110 -7.77 -1.96 4.73
C ASN A 110 -6.56 -2.08 5.68
N ALA A 111 -6.84 -2.33 6.95
CA ALA A 111 -5.80 -2.68 7.92
C ALA A 111 -5.52 -4.19 7.88
N MET A 112 -4.31 -4.61 8.30
CA MET A 112 -4.00 -6.03 8.56
C MET A 112 -4.92 -6.61 9.64
N ASP A 113 -5.48 -5.76 10.53
CA ASP A 113 -6.50 -6.11 11.52
C ASP A 113 -7.79 -6.69 10.91
N ALA A 114 -7.98 -6.64 9.60
CA ALA A 114 -9.05 -7.36 8.92
C ALA A 114 -8.83 -8.88 8.91
N LEU A 115 -7.61 -9.36 9.13
CA LEU A 115 -7.29 -10.78 9.23
C LEU A 115 -7.63 -11.33 10.61
N ALA A 116 -8.20 -12.52 10.64
CA ALA A 116 -8.38 -13.33 11.85
C ALA A 116 -7.15 -14.22 12.13
N SER A 117 -6.45 -14.63 11.08
CA SER A 117 -5.24 -15.44 11.14
C SER A 117 -4.23 -14.96 10.11
N SER A 118 -2.96 -14.96 10.49
CA SER A 118 -1.84 -14.58 9.62
C SER A 118 -0.53 -15.29 9.98
N ASP A 119 -0.55 -16.21 10.94
CA ASP A 119 0.61 -16.97 11.39
C ASP A 119 0.23 -18.45 11.58
N PRO A 120 0.75 -19.37 10.74
CA PRO A 120 1.70 -19.11 9.64
C PRO A 120 1.06 -18.35 8.46
N PRO A 121 1.82 -17.74 7.54
CA PRO A 121 1.25 -16.97 6.43
C PRO A 121 0.23 -17.72 5.57
N SER A 122 0.43 -19.01 5.28
CA SER A 122 -0.56 -19.83 4.57
C SER A 122 -1.92 -19.97 5.27
N SER A 123 -1.99 -19.70 6.57
CA SER A 123 -3.22 -19.69 7.37
C SER A 123 -4.08 -18.45 7.15
N GLY A 124 -3.59 -17.49 6.35
CA GLY A 124 -4.23 -16.21 6.14
C GLY A 124 -5.74 -16.33 5.92
N ALA A 125 -6.53 -15.69 6.78
CA ALA A 125 -7.98 -15.66 6.64
C ALA A 125 -8.54 -14.33 7.16
N PHE A 126 -9.55 -13.80 6.49
CA PHE A 126 -10.28 -12.63 6.95
C PHE A 126 -11.22 -12.98 8.11
N LYS A 127 -11.45 -12.00 8.99
CA LYS A 127 -12.45 -12.05 10.06
C LYS A 127 -13.84 -12.41 9.51
N PRO A 128 -14.48 -13.49 9.98
CA PRO A 128 -15.80 -13.91 9.50
C PRO A 128 -16.86 -12.81 9.63
N GLU A 129 -16.80 -12.00 10.68
CA GLU A 129 -17.70 -10.88 10.92
C GLU A 129 -17.61 -9.77 9.85
N LEU A 130 -16.49 -9.68 9.12
CA LEU A 130 -16.32 -8.72 8.03
C LEU A 130 -16.86 -9.23 6.69
N ALA A 131 -17.21 -10.52 6.58
CA ALA A 131 -17.56 -11.16 5.31
C ALA A 131 -18.70 -10.43 4.56
N ALA A 132 -19.73 -9.98 5.28
CA ALA A 132 -20.89 -9.30 4.69
C ALA A 132 -20.52 -8.03 3.91
N THR A 133 -19.45 -7.33 4.32
CA THR A 133 -18.96 -6.15 3.61
C THR A 133 -17.80 -6.50 2.67
N LEU A 134 -16.90 -7.38 3.12
CA LEU A 134 -15.67 -7.69 2.40
C LEU A 134 -15.94 -8.47 1.11
N ASP A 135 -16.91 -9.38 1.08
CA ASP A 135 -17.22 -10.17 -0.11
C ASP A 135 -17.73 -9.30 -1.28
N PRO A 136 -18.74 -8.41 -1.08
CA PRO A 136 -19.13 -7.46 -2.11
C PRO A 136 -18.00 -6.49 -2.51
N LEU A 137 -17.17 -6.08 -1.56
CA LEU A 137 -16.03 -5.19 -1.81
C LEU A 137 -14.96 -5.84 -2.68
N LEU A 138 -14.57 -7.07 -2.35
CA LEU A 138 -13.61 -7.85 -3.14
C LEU A 138 -14.19 -8.21 -4.51
N ALA A 139 -15.49 -8.52 -4.60
CA ALA A 139 -16.17 -8.73 -5.87
C ALA A 139 -16.13 -7.48 -6.77
N PHE A 140 -16.37 -6.29 -6.20
CA PHE A 140 -16.18 -5.02 -6.91
C PHE A 140 -14.72 -4.84 -7.37
N GLN A 141 -13.76 -5.33 -6.57
CA GLN A 141 -12.33 -5.20 -6.84
C GLN A 141 -11.72 -6.24 -7.80
N ARG A 142 -12.51 -7.21 -8.29
CA ARG A 142 -12.02 -8.20 -9.26
C ARG A 142 -11.81 -7.57 -10.64
N PRO A 143 -10.69 -7.88 -11.32
CA PRO A 143 -10.52 -7.52 -12.71
C PRO A 143 -11.63 -8.13 -13.57
N THR A 144 -12.42 -7.29 -14.24
CA THR A 144 -13.41 -7.77 -15.21
C THR A 144 -12.72 -8.44 -16.39
N ARG A 145 -12.92 -9.76 -16.55
CA ARG A 145 -12.48 -10.49 -17.74
C ARG A 145 -13.34 -10.03 -18.93
N ARG A 146 -12.68 -9.31 -19.85
CA ARG A 146 -13.19 -8.76 -21.12
C ARG A 146 -14.26 -9.66 -21.79
N SER A 147 -15.46 -9.11 -21.97
CA SER A 147 -16.44 -9.50 -23.00
C SER A 147 -16.74 -8.27 -23.85
N SER A 148 -16.81 -8.45 -25.17
CA SER A 148 -17.09 -7.43 -26.18
C SER A 148 -18.35 -6.60 -25.88
N SER A 149 -18.25 -5.30 -26.17
CA SER A 149 -19.26 -4.22 -26.02
C SER A 149 -19.28 -3.52 -24.65
N THR A 150 -18.56 -2.39 -24.61
CA THR A 150 -18.78 -1.23 -23.73
C THR A 150 -18.91 -1.49 -22.23
N ARG A 151 -17.78 -1.79 -21.57
CA ARG A 151 -17.43 -1.22 -20.26
C ARG A 151 -15.94 -1.45 -20.01
N THR A 152 -15.21 -0.37 -19.76
CA THR A 152 -13.76 -0.40 -19.54
C THR A 152 -13.43 -1.03 -18.19
N PRO A 153 -12.41 -1.91 -18.14
CA PRO A 153 -12.04 -2.59 -16.91
C PRO A 153 -11.15 -1.66 -16.07
N THR A 154 -11.18 -1.80 -14.75
CA THR A 154 -9.97 -1.99 -13.91
C THR A 154 -10.30 -1.66 -12.47
N SER A 155 -10.76 -2.67 -11.74
CA SER A 155 -10.55 -2.66 -10.31
C SER A 155 -9.29 -3.47 -10.02
N ARG A 156 -8.31 -2.77 -9.47
CA ARG A 156 -7.19 -3.31 -8.69
C ARG A 156 -7.21 -2.48 -7.42
N THR A 157 -7.41 -3.11 -6.28
CA THR A 157 -6.36 -3.36 -5.29
C THR A 157 -6.96 -3.41 -3.89
N SER A 158 -6.61 -4.42 -3.07
CA SER A 158 -6.69 -4.31 -1.61
C SER A 158 -5.38 -3.71 -1.10
N ALA A 159 -5.44 -2.51 -0.54
CA ALA A 159 -4.30 -1.89 0.10
C ALA A 159 -4.26 -2.30 1.58
N THR A 160 -3.20 -2.92 2.09
CA THR A 160 -3.15 -3.35 3.49
C THR A 160 -2.10 -2.57 4.30
N ARG A 161 -2.47 -2.05 5.48
CA ARG A 161 -1.53 -1.50 6.48
C ARG A 161 -1.19 -2.57 7.50
N GLY A 162 0.07 -2.97 7.59
CA GLY A 162 0.57 -3.79 8.69
C GLY A 162 1.42 -2.96 9.63
N GLN A 163 1.00 -2.80 10.89
CA GLN A 163 2.00 -2.62 11.95
C GLN A 163 2.78 -3.93 12.01
N ILE A 164 4.03 -3.87 11.58
CA ILE A 164 4.95 -5.00 11.70
C ILE A 164 5.21 -5.16 13.20
N ARG A 165 4.47 -6.08 13.86
CA ARG A 165 4.91 -6.60 15.15
C ARG A 165 6.04 -7.57 14.87
N TRP A 166 7.26 -7.04 14.95
CA TRP A 166 8.49 -7.82 14.92
C TRP A 166 8.74 -8.38 16.32
N PRO A 167 9.09 -9.66 16.50
CA PRO A 167 9.75 -10.09 17.71
C PRO A 167 11.19 -9.55 17.67
N SER A 168 11.46 -8.56 18.51
CA SER A 168 12.75 -7.96 18.87
C SER A 168 14.00 -8.70 18.32
N ALA A 169 14.42 -8.38 17.09
CA ALA A 169 15.67 -8.88 16.51
C ALA A 169 15.99 -8.10 15.23
N CYS A 170 16.43 -6.85 15.36
CA CYS A 170 16.98 -6.07 14.25
C CYS A 170 18.45 -6.42 13.94
N SER A 171 18.85 -7.66 14.24
CA SER A 171 20.26 -8.06 14.19
C SER A 171 20.41 -9.56 14.03
N SER A 172 19.70 -10.16 13.06
CA SER A 172 20.06 -11.40 12.37
C SER A 172 19.03 -11.70 11.28
N PRO A 173 19.39 -12.44 10.21
CA PRO A 173 18.39 -13.07 9.35
C PRO A 173 17.64 -14.09 10.21
N THR A 174 16.55 -13.66 10.83
CA THR A 174 15.64 -14.57 11.52
C THR A 174 15.02 -15.41 10.42
N THR A 175 15.58 -16.59 10.19
CA THR A 175 14.95 -17.59 9.35
C THR A 175 13.65 -17.91 10.06
N VAL A 176 12.54 -17.36 9.57
CA VAL A 176 11.22 -17.74 10.09
C VAL A 176 11.11 -19.23 9.76
N ALA A 177 10.72 -20.03 10.76
CA ALA A 177 10.52 -21.46 10.55
C ALA A 177 9.68 -21.69 9.29
N PRO A 178 9.96 -22.73 8.47
CA PRO A 178 9.17 -23.03 7.30
C PRO A 178 7.70 -23.05 7.68
N ASP A 179 6.88 -22.34 6.91
CA ASP A 179 5.45 -22.37 7.08
C ASP A 179 4.98 -23.83 7.00
N ALA A 180 4.48 -24.35 8.12
CA ALA A 180 4.25 -25.77 8.33
C ALA A 180 3.26 -26.38 7.32
N TRP A 181 2.46 -25.56 6.63
CA TRP A 181 1.50 -26.01 5.63
C TRP A 181 1.93 -25.75 4.19
N SER A 182 2.59 -24.62 3.89
CA SER A 182 3.02 -24.32 2.52
C SER A 182 4.43 -24.81 2.19
N GLY A 183 5.26 -25.07 3.21
CA GLY A 183 6.69 -25.37 3.05
C GLY A 183 7.54 -24.16 2.64
N LEU A 184 6.94 -22.96 2.55
CA LEU A 184 7.65 -21.73 2.19
C LEU A 184 8.48 -21.23 3.37
N THR A 185 9.68 -20.75 3.08
CA THR A 185 10.56 -20.13 4.08
C THR A 185 10.55 -18.62 3.89
N TYR A 186 10.19 -17.90 4.95
CA TYR A 186 10.18 -16.44 4.95
C TYR A 186 11.44 -15.92 5.62
N THR A 187 12.16 -15.03 4.93
CA THR A 187 13.40 -14.42 5.43
C THR A 187 13.15 -13.03 6.02
N ASN A 188 11.93 -12.51 5.87
CA ASN A 188 11.51 -11.22 6.38
C ASN A 188 9.97 -11.22 6.62
N MET A 189 9.53 -10.35 7.53
CA MET A 189 8.11 -10.25 7.91
C MET A 189 7.24 -9.58 6.82
N PHE A 190 7.84 -8.77 5.94
CA PHE A 190 7.10 -8.11 4.87
C PHE A 190 6.50 -9.15 3.91
N ASP A 191 7.31 -10.10 3.45
CA ASP A 191 6.86 -11.20 2.59
C ASP A 191 5.81 -12.06 3.30
N ALA A 192 6.03 -12.37 4.57
CA ALA A 192 5.11 -13.17 5.38
C ALA A 192 3.72 -12.50 5.50
N GLN A 193 3.68 -11.19 5.75
CA GLN A 193 2.43 -10.45 5.89
C GLN A 193 1.70 -10.28 4.56
N VAL A 194 2.42 -9.96 3.48
CA VAL A 194 1.81 -9.88 2.15
C VAL A 194 1.29 -11.25 1.73
N ASP A 195 1.98 -12.34 2.06
CA ASP A 195 1.52 -13.69 1.76
C ASP A 195 0.29 -14.10 2.57
N ALA A 196 0.21 -13.68 3.84
CA ALA A 196 -1.00 -13.88 4.65
C ALA A 196 -2.23 -13.22 4.01
N VAL A 197 -2.08 -12.03 3.44
CA VAL A 197 -3.18 -11.38 2.69
C VAL A 197 -3.49 -12.16 1.41
N CYS A 198 -2.48 -12.63 0.68
CA CYS A 198 -2.69 -13.48 -0.50
C CYS A 198 -3.45 -14.77 -0.15
N ALA A 199 -3.07 -15.45 0.93
CA ALA A 199 -3.73 -16.65 1.42
C ALA A 199 -5.19 -16.37 1.80
N ALA A 200 -5.47 -15.23 2.46
CA ALA A 200 -6.83 -14.84 2.82
C ALA A 200 -7.73 -14.55 1.60
N LEU A 201 -7.20 -13.89 0.58
CA LEU A 201 -7.89 -13.69 -0.69
C LEU A 201 -8.13 -15.02 -1.41
N ASP A 202 -7.13 -15.90 -1.41
CA ASP A 202 -7.22 -17.21 -2.04
C ASP A 202 -8.27 -18.12 -1.38
N ALA A 203 -8.33 -18.12 -0.05
CA ALA A 203 -9.31 -18.87 0.73
C ALA A 203 -10.76 -18.43 0.41
N LYS A 204 -10.95 -17.17 0.02
CA LYS A 204 -12.25 -16.62 -0.41
C LYS A 204 -12.49 -16.66 -1.92
N GLY A 205 -11.53 -17.13 -2.71
CA GLY A 205 -11.66 -17.29 -4.17
C GLY A 205 -11.35 -16.03 -4.99
N TYR A 206 -10.67 -15.04 -4.41
CA TYR A 206 -10.31 -13.74 -5.01
C TYR A 206 -8.83 -13.64 -5.42
N LYS A 207 -8.27 -14.73 -5.97
CA LYS A 207 -6.85 -14.84 -6.36
C LYS A 207 -6.40 -13.83 -7.43
N ASP A 208 -7.36 -13.28 -8.15
CA ASP A 208 -7.22 -12.33 -9.24
C ASP A 208 -7.20 -10.87 -8.77
N VAL A 209 -7.46 -10.60 -7.49
CA VAL A 209 -7.34 -9.26 -6.91
C VAL A 209 -5.85 -8.96 -6.67
N ASP A 210 -5.35 -7.90 -7.30
CA ASP A 210 -3.97 -7.47 -7.08
C ASP A 210 -3.80 -6.75 -5.73
N ILE A 211 -2.58 -6.78 -5.19
CA ILE A 211 -2.24 -6.16 -3.91
C ILE A 211 -1.24 -5.02 -4.13
N VAL A 212 -1.42 -3.94 -3.37
CA VAL A 212 -0.48 -2.82 -3.23
C VAL A 212 -0.29 -2.64 -1.74
N VAL A 213 0.95 -2.54 -1.28
CA VAL A 213 1.21 -2.16 0.11
C VAL A 213 1.11 -0.64 0.19
N ALA A 214 -0.03 -0.14 0.67
CA ALA A 214 -0.27 1.30 0.71
C ALA A 214 0.47 1.99 1.84
N GLU A 215 0.81 1.27 2.92
CA GLU A 215 1.58 1.80 4.04
C GLU A 215 2.46 0.72 4.64
N THR A 216 3.76 0.99 4.69
CA THR A 216 4.72 0.20 5.47
C THR A 216 5.83 1.12 5.98
N GLY A 217 6.25 0.93 7.22
CA GLY A 217 7.20 1.83 7.87
C GLY A 217 7.51 1.38 9.29
N TRP A 218 8.50 2.03 9.89
CA TRP A 218 8.91 1.77 11.26
C TRP A 218 9.20 3.10 11.97
N PRO A 219 8.61 3.34 13.16
CA PRO A 219 8.81 4.59 13.88
C PRO A 219 10.25 4.70 14.38
N HIS A 220 10.83 5.89 14.29
CA HIS A 220 12.19 6.14 14.81
C HIS A 220 12.20 6.59 16.28
N LYS A 221 11.03 6.91 16.82
CA LYS A 221 10.80 7.30 18.21
C LYS A 221 9.36 6.94 18.60
N GLY A 222 9.19 6.31 19.76
CA GLY A 222 7.91 5.91 20.31
C GLY A 222 7.78 6.26 21.79
N ASN A 223 6.69 5.81 22.40
CA ASN A 223 6.48 5.91 23.84
C ASN A 223 7.43 4.98 24.63
N PRO A 224 7.57 5.15 25.96
CA PRO A 224 8.48 4.32 26.78
C PRO A 224 8.23 2.81 26.69
N ASP A 225 7.01 2.39 26.35
CA ASP A 225 6.60 1.00 26.11
C ASP A 225 6.87 0.51 24.67
N GLU A 226 7.27 1.41 23.76
CA GLU A 226 7.66 1.12 22.38
C GLU A 226 9.19 1.11 22.21
N ALA A 227 9.89 0.30 23.01
CA ALA A 227 11.36 0.28 23.07
C ALA A 227 12.04 -0.01 21.71
N ASP A 228 11.34 -0.66 20.78
CA ASP A 228 11.85 -0.96 19.44
C ASP A 228 11.72 0.22 18.44
N ALA A 229 11.08 1.32 18.83
CA ALA A 229 10.96 2.54 18.02
C ALA A 229 12.23 3.40 18.17
N THR A 230 13.30 2.99 17.47
CA THR A 230 14.60 3.66 17.47
C THR A 230 15.03 4.07 16.06
N VAL A 231 15.94 5.04 15.96
CA VAL A 231 16.52 5.49 14.68
C VAL A 231 17.25 4.34 13.99
N GLU A 232 17.94 3.49 14.75
CA GLU A 232 18.67 2.34 14.25
C GLU A 232 17.73 1.32 13.61
N ASN A 233 16.64 0.96 14.31
CA ASN A 233 15.65 0.01 13.81
C ASN A 233 14.89 0.56 12.61
N ALA A 234 14.49 1.84 12.64
CA ALA A 234 13.81 2.48 11.51
C ALA A 234 14.69 2.51 10.26
N ARG A 235 15.99 2.85 10.42
CA ARG A 235 16.96 2.80 9.33
C ARG A 235 17.16 1.39 8.80
N ALA A 236 17.32 0.40 9.68
CA ALA A 236 17.50 -1.00 9.31
C ALA A 236 16.29 -1.52 8.54
N PHE A 237 15.08 -1.20 9.00
CA PHE A 237 13.82 -1.56 8.35
C PHE A 237 13.74 -0.97 6.93
N VAL A 238 13.85 0.35 6.78
CA VAL A 238 13.73 1.01 5.47
C VAL A 238 14.83 0.55 4.51
N SER A 239 16.07 0.42 4.99
CA SER A 239 17.20 -0.02 4.17
C SER A 239 17.05 -1.48 3.73
N GLY A 240 16.55 -2.35 4.62
CA GLY A 240 16.24 -3.74 4.33
C GLY A 240 15.13 -3.87 3.31
N LEU A 241 14.03 -3.13 3.47
CA LEU A 241 12.90 -3.11 2.53
C LEU A 241 13.32 -2.62 1.15
N VAL A 242 14.05 -1.50 1.07
CA VAL A 242 14.59 -0.97 -0.19
C VAL A 242 15.49 -2.00 -0.87
N SER A 243 16.37 -2.67 -0.12
CA SER A 243 17.27 -3.68 -0.66
C SER A 243 16.51 -4.91 -1.18
N HIS A 244 15.50 -5.37 -0.42
CA HIS A 244 14.63 -6.47 -0.80
C HIS A 244 13.86 -6.15 -2.10
N LEU A 245 13.15 -5.02 -2.15
CA LEU A 245 12.36 -4.62 -3.33
C LEU A 245 13.23 -4.37 -4.56
N ARG A 246 14.45 -3.83 -4.38
CA ARG A 246 15.41 -3.60 -5.46
C ARG A 246 16.00 -4.89 -6.01
N SER A 247 16.23 -5.87 -5.16
CA SER A 247 16.82 -7.15 -5.56
C SER A 247 15.92 -7.95 -6.52
N LEU A 248 14.66 -7.51 -6.70
CA LEU A 248 13.60 -8.29 -7.36
C LEU A 248 13.52 -9.71 -6.78
N SER A 249 13.93 -9.87 -5.51
CA SER A 249 13.86 -11.15 -4.82
C SER A 249 12.39 -11.53 -4.80
N SER A 250 12.12 -12.57 -5.57
CA SER A 250 10.83 -13.19 -5.75
C SER A 250 10.11 -13.37 -4.41
N MET A 251 8.90 -12.82 -4.29
CA MET A 251 7.98 -13.20 -3.22
C MET A 251 7.85 -14.73 -3.21
N PRO A 252 7.96 -15.42 -2.07
CA PRO A 252 7.97 -16.89 -2.03
C PRO A 252 6.79 -17.54 -2.76
N ARG A 253 5.59 -16.95 -2.69
CA ARG A 253 4.37 -17.42 -3.36
C ARG A 253 4.17 -16.86 -4.77
N ALA A 254 4.75 -15.71 -5.10
CA ALA A 254 4.56 -15.05 -6.39
C ALA A 254 5.90 -14.54 -6.96
N PRO A 255 6.79 -15.45 -7.39
CA PRO A 255 8.17 -15.11 -7.69
C PRO A 255 8.35 -14.04 -8.78
N ASP A 256 7.42 -13.99 -9.73
CA ASP A 256 7.50 -13.09 -10.88
C ASP A 256 6.71 -11.78 -10.70
N LYS A 257 6.15 -11.52 -9.52
CA LYS A 257 5.32 -10.33 -9.26
C LYS A 257 6.01 -9.36 -8.30
N SER A 258 6.31 -8.15 -8.79
CA SER A 258 6.67 -7.01 -7.94
C SER A 258 5.42 -6.44 -7.26
N VAL A 259 5.47 -6.25 -5.93
CA VAL A 259 4.41 -5.61 -5.18
C VAL A 259 4.68 -4.11 -5.09
N VAL A 260 3.76 -3.29 -5.62
CA VAL A 260 3.86 -1.83 -5.48
C VAL A 260 3.76 -1.49 -4.00
N THR A 261 4.72 -0.73 -3.50
CA THR A 261 4.90 -0.49 -2.06
C THR A 261 5.13 0.98 -1.77
N TYR A 262 4.39 1.52 -0.80
CA TYR A 262 4.48 2.90 -0.35
C TYR A 262 5.02 2.97 1.08
N ILE A 263 6.17 3.62 1.27
CA ILE A 263 6.72 3.89 2.60
C ILE A 263 5.81 4.89 3.32
N PHE A 264 5.50 4.59 4.58
CA PHE A 264 4.84 5.49 5.51
C PHE A 264 5.88 6.00 6.54
N ALA A 265 6.23 7.29 6.55
CA ALA A 265 5.80 8.37 5.65
C ALA A 265 6.98 9.31 5.30
N MET A 266 6.71 10.31 4.46
CA MET A 266 7.72 11.26 3.99
C MET A 266 8.27 12.20 5.08
N TYR A 267 7.43 12.55 6.04
CA TYR A 267 7.76 13.44 7.15
C TYR A 267 7.22 12.87 8.45
N ASP A 268 7.80 13.31 9.56
CA ASP A 268 7.19 13.15 10.87
C ASP A 268 5.92 14.01 10.94
N GLU A 269 4.86 13.45 11.51
CA GLU A 269 3.55 14.07 11.60
C GLU A 269 3.23 14.39 13.07
N ASP A 270 3.60 15.58 13.54
CA ASP A 270 3.57 15.98 14.96
C ASP A 270 2.18 16.25 15.54
N LEU A 271 1.15 16.36 14.70
CA LEU A 271 -0.24 16.44 15.12
C LEU A 271 -0.90 15.06 15.21
N LYS A 272 -0.21 13.96 14.86
CA LYS A 272 -0.75 12.62 15.11
C LYS A 272 -0.68 12.31 16.60
N PRO A 273 -1.75 11.73 17.17
CA PRO A 273 -1.69 11.24 18.53
C PRO A 273 -0.58 10.19 18.61
N GLY A 274 0.34 10.34 19.57
CA GLY A 274 1.26 9.27 19.93
C GLY A 274 0.44 8.02 20.29
N LYS A 275 0.89 6.85 19.84
CA LYS A 275 0.32 5.58 20.32
C LYS A 275 0.99 5.20 21.62
#